data_AF-A0A533XMT3-F1
#
_entry.id   AF-A0A533XMT3-F1
#
_cell.length_a   1.000
_cell.length_b   1.000
_cell.length_c   1.000
_cell.angle_alpha   90.00
_cell.angle_beta   90.00
_cell.angle_gamma   90.00
#
_symmetry.space_group_name_H-M   'P 1'
#
loop_
_entity.id
_entity.type
_entity.pdbx_description
1 polymer ?
#
loop_
_entity_poly.entity_id
_entity_poly.type
_entity_poly.pdbx_seq_one_letter_code
_entity_poly.pdbx_strand_id
1 'polypeptide(L)'
;MKNITSALMVLAVLSAFGASGALAQSSQPAAKFTAAVSNVSLVPMTSGSMPWTTVLTTTIKTPNKKDLLIGGSFETALYTQTQVRSKNGTTDTSSASATLEVRLLIDGSADVAYPHWVVYDKRAQTLSATLGGVISSCQDLNGDGIIDVATECVVTDEMIELILETMAAHHYNFVVANLSSGVHRIELQCKIGTASIAGAGTSSAMAGVGRGSLTVEQVRATNLPDGITFLQ
;
A
#
# COMPACT_ATOMS: atom_id res chain seq x y z
N MET A 1 22.39 -75.59 -0.69
CA MET A 1 21.65 -74.88 0.39
C MET A 1 22.31 -73.51 0.56
N LYS A 2 21.53 -72.45 0.36
CA LYS A 2 21.78 -71.00 0.62
C LYS A 2 23.23 -70.49 0.57
N ASN A 3 23.60 -69.88 -0.56
CA ASN A 3 24.77 -69.00 -0.65
C ASN A 3 24.32 -67.55 -0.92
N ILE A 4 24.47 -66.73 0.10
CA ILE A 4 24.31 -65.26 0.11
C ILE A 4 25.53 -64.67 -0.59
N THR A 5 25.36 -64.01 -1.73
CA THR A 5 26.39 -63.17 -2.36
C THR A 5 25.73 -62.02 -3.13
N SER A 6 26.43 -60.89 -3.17
CA SER A 6 26.16 -59.66 -3.94
C SER A 6 25.50 -58.50 -3.18
N ALA A 7 26.34 -57.81 -2.38
CA ALA A 7 26.15 -56.41 -2.04
C ALA A 7 27.45 -55.66 -2.40
N LEU A 8 27.56 -55.23 -3.66
CA LEU A 8 28.53 -54.22 -4.08
C LEU A 8 28.07 -53.59 -5.40
N MET A 9 28.12 -52.27 -5.48
CA MET A 9 28.15 -51.47 -6.71
C MET A 9 26.80 -51.12 -7.39
N VAL A 10 26.15 -50.03 -6.94
CA VAL A 10 25.57 -49.03 -7.85
C VAL A 10 25.80 -47.64 -7.25
N LEU A 11 26.84 -46.97 -7.75
CA LEU A 11 27.11 -45.55 -7.59
C LEU A 11 26.92 -44.93 -8.98
N ALA A 12 25.89 -44.11 -9.18
CA ALA A 12 25.86 -43.11 -10.25
C ALA A 12 24.64 -42.17 -10.14
N VAL A 13 24.96 -40.90 -9.91
CA VAL A 13 24.29 -39.71 -10.48
C VAL A 13 22.88 -39.42 -9.94
N LEU A 14 22.83 -38.80 -8.76
CA LEU A 14 21.74 -37.88 -8.43
C LEU A 14 22.22 -36.45 -8.70
N SER A 15 21.66 -35.93 -9.79
CA SER A 15 21.83 -34.61 -10.38
C SER A 15 21.81 -33.46 -9.36
N ALA A 16 22.83 -32.62 -9.47
CA ALA A 16 22.92 -31.29 -8.87
C ALA A 16 21.65 -30.47 -9.18
N PHE A 17 20.84 -30.24 -8.14
CA PHE A 17 19.78 -29.24 -8.17
C PHE A 17 20.34 -27.89 -7.69
N GLY A 18 20.38 -26.94 -8.63
CA GLY A 18 20.14 -25.53 -8.37
C GLY A 18 21.24 -24.76 -7.67
N ALA A 19 22.38 -24.56 -8.36
CA ALA A 19 23.15 -23.36 -8.14
C ALA A 19 22.24 -22.14 -8.40
N SER A 20 22.10 -21.26 -7.41
CA SER A 20 21.46 -19.96 -7.53
C SER A 20 22.04 -19.25 -8.75
N GLY A 21 21.20 -18.91 -9.73
CA GLY A 21 21.61 -18.13 -10.88
C GLY A 21 22.07 -16.74 -10.44
N ALA A 22 23.36 -16.57 -10.19
CA ALA A 22 24.02 -15.28 -10.32
C ALA A 22 24.07 -14.95 -11.82
N LEU A 23 22.98 -14.41 -12.36
CA LEU A 23 22.94 -13.92 -13.73
C LEU A 23 23.85 -12.69 -13.84
N ALA A 24 25.03 -12.91 -14.41
CA ALA A 24 25.82 -11.99 -15.23
C ALA A 24 25.82 -10.50 -14.82
N GLN A 25 26.52 -10.17 -13.73
CA GLN A 25 26.95 -8.80 -13.45
C GLN A 25 28.26 -8.50 -14.19
N SER A 26 28.25 -8.46 -15.52
CA SER A 26 29.37 -7.92 -16.29
C SER A 26 28.89 -7.17 -17.54
N SER A 27 29.13 -5.85 -17.51
CA SER A 27 28.97 -4.86 -18.59
C SER A 27 27.76 -3.92 -18.62
N GLN A 28 27.10 -3.63 -17.49
CA GLN A 28 26.24 -2.43 -17.47
C GLN A 28 27.13 -1.17 -17.61
N PRO A 29 26.94 -0.33 -18.66
CA PRO A 29 27.69 0.91 -18.80
C PRO A 29 27.41 1.83 -17.61
N ALA A 30 28.39 2.64 -17.21
CA ALA A 30 28.14 3.68 -16.23
C ALA A 30 27.16 4.70 -16.84
N ALA A 31 25.92 4.71 -16.36
CA ALA A 31 24.87 5.60 -16.83
C ALA A 31 24.45 6.56 -15.72
N LYS A 32 24.37 7.86 -16.03
CA LYS A 32 23.96 8.89 -15.06
C LYS A 32 22.46 8.84 -14.73
N PHE A 33 21.68 8.13 -15.52
CA PHE A 33 20.23 8.01 -15.39
C PHE A 33 19.77 6.60 -15.72
N THR A 34 18.75 6.12 -15.02
CA THR A 34 17.97 4.92 -15.37
C THR A 34 16.52 5.12 -14.97
N ALA A 35 15.61 4.43 -15.67
CA ALA A 35 14.19 4.48 -15.34
C ALA A 35 13.50 3.14 -15.58
N ALA A 36 12.48 2.87 -14.78
CA ALA A 36 11.50 1.80 -14.98
C ALA A 36 10.10 2.42 -14.99
N VAL A 37 9.32 2.17 -16.04
CA VAL A 37 7.98 2.74 -16.21
C VAL A 37 6.97 1.62 -16.43
N SER A 38 5.78 1.76 -15.86
CA SER A 38 4.65 0.84 -16.08
C SER A 38 3.45 1.59 -16.63
N ASN A 39 2.84 1.02 -17.67
CA ASN A 39 1.60 1.49 -18.29
C ASN A 39 0.37 0.70 -17.81
N VAL A 40 0.56 -0.28 -16.93
CA VAL A 40 -0.50 -1.14 -16.37
C VAL A 40 -0.61 -0.86 -14.87
N SER A 41 -1.79 -1.11 -14.30
CA SER A 41 -1.97 -1.10 -12.84
C SER A 41 -0.95 -2.03 -12.19
N LEU A 42 -0.15 -1.45 -11.29
CA LEU A 42 0.88 -2.15 -10.54
C LEU A 42 0.29 -3.00 -9.39
N VAL A 43 -0.78 -2.49 -8.78
CA VAL A 43 -1.53 -3.20 -7.73
C VAL A 43 -3.02 -2.97 -7.99
N PRO A 44 -3.80 -4.03 -8.28
CA PRO A 44 -5.24 -3.90 -8.48
C PRO A 44 -5.91 -3.42 -7.18
N MET A 45 -7.07 -2.79 -7.32
CA MET A 45 -7.81 -2.28 -6.16
C MET A 45 -8.23 -3.44 -5.24
N THR A 46 -7.81 -3.38 -3.97
CA THR A 46 -8.01 -4.45 -2.99
C THR A 46 -8.56 -3.89 -1.68
N SER A 47 -9.45 -4.65 -1.03
CA SER A 47 -10.01 -4.32 0.28
C SER A 47 -9.12 -4.74 1.45
N GLY A 48 -8.09 -5.54 1.20
CA GLY A 48 -7.13 -6.00 2.21
C GLY A 48 -5.88 -5.13 2.30
N SER A 49 -5.28 -5.08 3.48
CA SER A 49 -3.95 -4.49 3.64
C SER A 49 -2.90 -5.33 2.89
N MET A 50 -1.99 -4.66 2.18
CA MET A 50 -0.90 -5.29 1.46
C MET A 50 0.42 -4.93 2.15
N PRO A 51 1.27 -5.90 2.54
CA PRO A 51 2.58 -5.59 3.08
C PRO A 51 3.47 -4.92 2.03
N TRP A 52 4.63 -4.42 2.46
CA TRP A 52 5.63 -3.85 1.56
C TRP A 52 5.96 -4.80 0.41
N THR A 53 5.62 -4.39 -0.81
CA THR A 53 5.77 -5.18 -2.02
C THR A 53 6.48 -4.36 -3.09
N THR A 54 7.52 -4.95 -3.72
CA THR A 54 8.23 -4.31 -4.83
C THR A 54 7.33 -4.23 -6.05
N VAL A 55 7.09 -3.02 -6.53
CA VAL A 55 6.24 -2.74 -7.71
C VAL A 55 7.05 -2.32 -8.93
N LEU A 56 8.18 -1.64 -8.72
CA LEU A 56 9.12 -1.26 -9.78
C LEU A 56 10.54 -1.54 -9.33
N THR A 57 11.40 -1.95 -10.28
CA THR A 57 12.82 -2.19 -10.02
C THR A 57 13.67 -1.70 -11.18
N THR A 58 14.86 -1.21 -10.88
CA THR A 58 15.90 -0.84 -11.85
C THR A 58 17.27 -1.05 -11.23
N THR A 59 18.31 -1.12 -12.06
CA THR A 59 19.71 -1.14 -11.61
C THR A 59 20.44 0.11 -12.08
N ILE A 60 21.36 0.64 -11.26
CA ILE A 60 22.26 1.72 -11.66
C ILE A 60 23.69 1.41 -11.26
N LYS A 61 24.64 1.74 -12.14
CA LYS A 61 26.07 1.62 -11.84
C LYS A 61 26.64 2.95 -11.37
N THR A 62 27.13 3.00 -10.13
CA THR A 62 27.74 4.19 -9.53
C THR A 62 29.27 4.06 -9.44
N PRO A 63 30.02 5.16 -9.69
CA PRO A 63 31.39 5.30 -9.23
C PRO A 63 31.43 5.57 -7.71
N ASN A 64 32.63 5.55 -7.12
CA ASN A 64 32.81 5.67 -5.67
C ASN A 64 32.27 7.01 -5.12
N LYS A 65 31.55 6.94 -3.98
CA LYS A 65 30.95 8.07 -3.24
C LYS A 65 30.04 8.94 -4.12
N LYS A 66 28.99 8.34 -4.67
CA LYS A 66 27.96 9.10 -5.42
C LYS A 66 26.64 9.20 -4.69
N ASP A 67 26.02 10.35 -4.85
CA ASP A 67 24.69 10.60 -4.37
C ASP A 67 23.69 10.23 -5.47
N LEU A 68 22.52 9.71 -5.06
CA LEU A 68 21.42 9.42 -5.96
C LEU A 68 20.21 10.30 -5.61
N LEU A 69 19.58 10.85 -6.64
CA LEU A 69 18.23 11.39 -6.58
C LEU A 69 17.30 10.36 -7.22
N ILE A 70 16.31 9.89 -6.46
CA ILE A 70 15.42 8.82 -6.87
C ILE A 70 13.98 9.33 -6.80
N GLY A 71 13.31 9.39 -7.94
CA GLY A 71 11.90 9.76 -8.06
C GLY A 71 11.02 8.53 -8.18
N GLY A 72 10.01 8.42 -7.32
CA GLY A 72 8.90 7.48 -7.50
C GLY A 72 7.65 8.25 -7.88
N SER A 73 6.94 7.83 -8.93
CA SER A 73 5.61 8.36 -9.28
C SER A 73 4.60 7.24 -9.36
N PHE A 74 3.40 7.46 -8.82
CA PHE A 74 2.27 6.54 -8.92
C PHE A 74 0.95 7.28 -9.12
N GLU A 75 0.05 6.67 -9.87
CA GLU A 75 -1.39 6.88 -9.71
C GLU A 75 -1.85 6.09 -8.48
N THR A 76 -2.39 6.75 -7.48
CA THR A 76 -3.02 6.13 -6.31
C THR A 76 -4.52 6.11 -6.52
N ALA A 77 -5.17 5.02 -6.16
CA ALA A 77 -6.62 4.91 -6.15
C ALA A 77 -7.08 4.54 -4.73
N LEU A 78 -7.97 5.34 -4.15
CA LEU A 78 -8.56 5.10 -2.83
C LEU A 78 -10.08 5.09 -2.94
N TYR A 79 -10.69 4.10 -2.30
CA TYR A 79 -12.14 3.96 -2.17
C TYR A 79 -12.50 3.82 -0.69
N THR A 80 -13.46 4.62 -0.22
CA THR A 80 -14.05 4.46 1.11
C THR A 80 -15.55 4.56 1.02
N GLN A 81 -16.24 3.66 1.70
CA GLN A 81 -17.69 3.65 1.84
C GLN A 81 -18.01 3.58 3.32
N THR A 82 -18.90 4.45 3.78
CA THR A 82 -19.48 4.40 5.11
C THR A 82 -20.97 4.64 5.00
N GLN A 83 -21.73 3.78 5.63
CA GLN A 83 -23.18 3.89 5.72
C GLN A 83 -23.57 3.81 7.19
N VAL A 84 -24.42 4.73 7.61
CA VAL A 84 -25.04 4.75 8.92
C VAL A 84 -26.52 4.45 8.79
N ARG A 85 -27.05 3.69 9.74
CA ARG A 85 -28.47 3.33 9.80
C ARG A 85 -28.98 3.54 11.22
N SER A 86 -29.94 4.45 11.39
CA SER A 86 -30.36 4.94 12.70
C SER A 86 -31.89 5.15 12.76
N LYS A 87 -32.45 5.03 13.96
CA LYS A 87 -33.84 5.36 14.31
C LYS A 87 -33.94 5.81 15.76
N ASN A 88 -35.10 6.36 16.15
CA ASN A 88 -35.42 6.75 17.53
C ASN A 88 -34.38 7.69 18.16
N GLY A 89 -33.72 8.51 17.35
CA GLY A 89 -32.67 9.41 17.85
C GLY A 89 -31.44 8.69 18.41
N THR A 90 -31.23 7.42 18.07
CA THR A 90 -30.03 6.67 18.48
C THR A 90 -28.92 6.87 17.45
N THR A 91 -27.80 7.48 17.84
CA THR A 91 -26.68 7.72 16.93
C THR A 91 -26.07 6.42 16.41
N ASP A 92 -25.86 6.34 15.09
CA ASP A 92 -25.04 5.30 14.45
C ASP A 92 -23.76 5.91 13.88
N THR A 93 -22.68 5.15 13.84
CA THR A 93 -21.37 5.61 13.34
C THR A 93 -20.63 4.50 12.60
N SER A 94 -20.15 4.83 11.40
CA SER A 94 -19.33 3.95 10.56
C SER A 94 -18.09 4.69 10.08
N SER A 95 -16.94 4.01 10.05
CA SER A 95 -15.65 4.55 9.65
C SER A 95 -14.96 3.68 8.60
N ALA A 96 -14.26 4.29 7.65
CA ALA A 96 -13.46 3.64 6.63
C ALA A 96 -12.15 4.42 6.40
N SER A 97 -11.05 3.73 6.19
CA SER A 97 -9.75 4.34 5.91
C SER A 97 -8.92 3.51 4.97
N ALA A 98 -8.16 4.20 4.12
CA ALA A 98 -7.26 3.63 3.15
C ALA A 98 -5.98 4.47 3.07
N THR A 99 -4.82 3.83 3.02
CA THR A 99 -3.50 4.46 3.01
C THR A 99 -2.59 3.79 1.99
N LEU A 100 -1.79 4.58 1.29
CA LEU A 100 -0.75 4.10 0.40
C LEU A 100 0.58 4.72 0.81
N GLU A 101 1.49 3.87 1.27
CA GLU A 101 2.84 4.22 1.69
C GLU A 101 3.84 3.74 0.66
N VAL A 102 4.94 4.47 0.48
CA VAL A 102 5.99 4.18 -0.49
C VAL A 102 7.35 4.25 0.17
N ARG A 103 8.23 3.32 -0.19
CA ARG A 103 9.63 3.29 0.23
C ARG A 103 10.55 2.77 -0.85
N LEU A 104 11.85 2.98 -0.68
CA LEU A 104 12.88 2.42 -1.53
C LEU A 104 13.73 1.40 -0.78
N LEU A 105 14.12 0.34 -1.49
CA LEU A 105 15.20 -0.55 -1.09
C LEU A 105 16.38 -0.36 -2.03
N ILE A 106 17.57 -0.22 -1.46
CA ILE A 106 18.85 -0.17 -2.17
C ILE A 106 19.60 -1.43 -1.77
N ASP A 107 19.84 -2.33 -2.73
CA ASP A 107 20.45 -3.64 -2.51
C ASP A 107 19.77 -4.46 -1.41
N GLY A 108 18.44 -4.31 -1.29
CA GLY A 108 17.63 -4.96 -0.26
C GLY A 108 17.54 -4.22 1.08
N SER A 109 18.26 -3.10 1.27
CA SER A 109 18.21 -2.31 2.51
C SER A 109 17.25 -1.11 2.38
N ALA A 110 16.34 -0.95 3.35
CA ALA A 110 15.36 0.13 3.40
C ALA A 110 15.88 1.41 4.10
N ASP A 111 17.01 1.32 4.81
CA ASP A 111 17.51 2.43 5.65
C ASP A 111 18.51 3.33 4.91
N VAL A 112 18.79 3.03 3.63
CA VAL A 112 19.79 3.74 2.82
C VAL A 112 19.21 5.00 2.18
N ALA A 113 17.95 4.95 1.77
CA ALA A 113 17.26 6.08 1.14
C ALA A 113 16.56 6.94 2.21
N TYR A 114 16.62 8.25 2.04
CA TYR A 114 15.93 9.22 2.87
C TYR A 114 14.92 10.05 2.06
N PRO A 115 13.71 10.32 2.59
CA PRO A 115 13.15 9.71 3.81
C PRO A 115 12.96 8.20 3.64
N HIS A 116 13.02 7.44 4.74
CA HIS A 116 12.94 5.96 4.65
C HIS A 116 11.62 5.47 4.03
N TRP A 117 10.54 6.22 4.23
CA TRP A 117 9.24 5.99 3.60
C TRP A 117 8.42 7.29 3.64
N VAL A 118 7.38 7.36 2.81
CA VAL A 118 6.41 8.46 2.78
C VAL A 118 5.01 7.93 2.52
N VAL A 119 4.00 8.71 2.93
CA VAL A 119 2.61 8.48 2.56
C VAL A 119 2.33 9.24 1.27
N TYR A 120 1.96 8.54 0.20
CA TYR A 120 1.53 9.21 -1.04
C TYR A 120 0.09 9.66 -0.93
N ASP A 121 -0.76 8.81 -0.37
CA ASP A 121 -2.18 9.10 -0.26
C ASP A 121 -2.76 8.44 1.00
N LYS A 122 -3.72 9.13 1.60
CA LYS A 122 -4.44 8.68 2.79
C LYS A 122 -5.82 9.29 2.81
N ARG A 123 -6.80 8.41 2.99
CA ARG A 123 -8.19 8.77 3.27
C ARG A 123 -8.61 8.16 4.59
N ALA A 124 -9.23 8.97 5.43
CA ALA A 124 -9.98 8.52 6.59
C ALA A 124 -11.35 9.20 6.54
N GLN A 125 -12.38 8.41 6.73
CA GLN A 125 -13.77 8.83 6.65
C GLN A 125 -14.49 8.26 7.86
N THR A 126 -15.23 9.11 8.57
CA THR A 126 -16.15 8.72 9.62
C THR A 126 -17.47 9.43 9.36
N LEU A 127 -18.54 8.66 9.27
CA LEU A 127 -19.90 9.15 9.14
C LEU A 127 -20.65 8.81 10.41
N SER A 128 -21.26 9.81 11.03
CA SER A 128 -22.13 9.67 12.19
C SER A 128 -23.44 10.37 11.91
N ALA A 129 -24.57 9.72 12.22
CA ALA A 129 -25.87 10.34 12.11
C ALA A 129 -26.81 9.88 13.22
N THR A 130 -27.65 10.80 13.67
CA THR A 130 -28.73 10.56 14.62
C THR A 130 -30.03 10.80 13.87
N LEU A 131 -30.78 9.74 13.60
CA LEU A 131 -31.95 9.79 12.74
C LEU A 131 -33.21 9.40 13.51
N GLY A 132 -34.32 10.02 13.15
CA GLY A 132 -35.61 9.82 13.82
C GLY A 132 -36.25 8.49 13.43
N GLY A 133 -36.00 8.06 12.19
CA GLY A 133 -36.74 6.96 11.57
C GLY A 133 -38.01 7.47 10.90
N VAL A 134 -38.49 6.74 9.90
CA VAL A 134 -39.77 7.04 9.24
C VAL A 134 -40.90 6.35 10.01
N ILE A 135 -41.93 7.12 10.38
CA ILE A 135 -43.12 6.59 11.05
C ILE A 135 -43.87 5.66 10.09
N SER A 136 -43.95 4.38 10.44
CA SER A 136 -44.65 3.34 9.68
C SER A 136 -46.11 3.22 10.11
N SER A 137 -46.36 3.22 11.42
CA SER A 137 -47.69 3.18 12.01
C SER A 137 -47.67 3.75 13.43
N CYS A 138 -48.82 4.23 13.90
CA CYS A 138 -49.02 4.65 15.28
C CYS A 138 -50.36 4.13 15.80
N GLN A 139 -50.42 3.72 17.06
CA GLN A 139 -51.66 3.34 17.75
C GLN A 139 -51.61 3.87 19.17
N ASP A 140 -52.66 4.60 19.59
CA ASP A 140 -52.88 4.97 20.99
C ASP A 140 -53.06 3.69 21.81
N LEU A 141 -52.02 3.30 22.54
CA LEU A 141 -51.95 2.05 23.31
C LEU A 141 -52.49 2.25 24.73
N ASN A 142 -52.53 3.49 25.22
CA ASN A 142 -52.89 3.81 26.59
C ASN A 142 -54.33 4.39 26.73
N GLY A 143 -54.95 4.81 25.61
CA GLY A 143 -56.31 5.31 25.51
C GLY A 143 -56.51 6.75 25.98
N ASP A 144 -55.46 7.57 26.10
CA ASP A 144 -55.52 8.94 26.59
C ASP A 144 -55.86 9.98 25.49
N GLY A 145 -55.94 9.54 24.23
CA GLY A 145 -56.25 10.39 23.08
C GLY A 145 -55.07 11.20 22.54
N ILE A 146 -53.85 10.94 23.02
CA ILE A 146 -52.60 11.52 22.57
C ILE A 146 -51.72 10.39 22.02
N ILE A 147 -51.02 10.64 20.90
CA ILE A 147 -50.04 9.68 20.38
C ILE A 147 -48.64 10.16 20.77
N ASP A 148 -47.94 9.37 21.59
CA ASP A 148 -46.52 9.51 21.87
C ASP A 148 -45.69 8.78 20.80
N VAL A 149 -45.04 9.54 19.94
CA VAL A 149 -44.21 9.01 18.85
C VAL A 149 -43.09 8.10 19.34
N ALA A 150 -42.57 8.33 20.55
CA ALA A 150 -41.45 7.55 21.08
C ALA A 150 -41.86 6.15 21.57
N THR A 151 -43.11 5.97 21.98
CA THR A 151 -43.58 4.73 22.63
C THR A 151 -44.74 4.04 21.90
N GLU A 152 -45.47 4.77 21.06
CA GLU A 152 -46.71 4.33 20.43
C GLU A 152 -46.65 4.29 18.90
N CYS A 153 -45.52 4.69 18.31
CA CYS A 153 -45.27 4.56 16.89
C CYS A 153 -44.18 3.53 16.57
N VAL A 154 -44.37 2.79 15.49
CA VAL A 154 -43.33 1.95 14.89
C VAL A 154 -42.55 2.78 13.90
N VAL A 155 -41.24 2.94 14.12
CA VAL A 155 -40.36 3.65 13.20
C VAL A 155 -39.41 2.69 12.47
N THR A 156 -39.23 2.91 11.17
CA THR A 156 -38.22 2.21 10.37
C THR A 156 -36.92 3.00 10.35
N ASP A 157 -35.80 2.30 10.18
CA ASP A 157 -34.50 2.97 10.14
C ASP A 157 -34.38 3.88 8.91
N GLU A 158 -33.75 5.03 9.10
CA GLU A 158 -33.25 5.87 8.02
C GLU A 158 -31.77 5.56 7.79
N MET A 159 -31.29 5.78 6.57
CA MET A 159 -29.91 5.51 6.20
C MET A 159 -29.28 6.67 5.45
N ILE A 160 -28.00 6.92 5.75
CA ILE A 160 -27.15 7.85 5.01
C ILE A 160 -25.92 7.06 4.58
N GLU A 161 -25.57 7.17 3.30
CA GLU A 161 -24.41 6.54 2.73
C GLU A 161 -23.50 7.58 2.08
N LEU A 162 -22.20 7.46 2.36
CA LEU A 162 -21.15 8.25 1.74
C LEU A 162 -20.12 7.32 1.10
N ILE A 163 -19.97 7.45 -0.21
CA ILE A 163 -18.96 6.75 -1.00
C ILE A 163 -18.02 7.79 -1.58
N LEU A 164 -16.71 7.62 -1.34
CA LEU A 164 -15.67 8.46 -1.91
C LEU A 164 -14.67 7.58 -2.66
N GLU A 165 -14.65 7.73 -3.97
CA GLU A 165 -13.65 7.16 -4.86
C GLU A 165 -12.75 8.27 -5.39
N THR A 166 -11.44 8.06 -5.39
CA THR A 166 -10.50 9.05 -5.93
C THR A 166 -9.31 8.38 -6.55
N MET A 167 -8.85 8.97 -7.65
CA MET A 167 -7.61 8.63 -8.30
C MET A 167 -6.78 9.90 -8.46
N ALA A 168 -5.52 9.86 -8.02
CA ALA A 168 -4.61 11.00 -8.08
C ALA A 168 -3.19 10.55 -8.44
N ALA A 169 -2.44 11.41 -9.14
CA ALA A 169 -1.04 11.15 -9.46
C ALA A 169 -0.14 11.84 -8.44
N HIS A 170 0.73 11.07 -7.81
CA HIS A 170 1.69 11.51 -6.80
C HIS A 170 3.11 11.21 -7.24
N HIS A 171 4.04 12.08 -6.86
CA HIS A 171 5.47 11.88 -7.02
C HIS A 171 6.21 12.35 -5.78
N TYR A 172 7.24 11.61 -5.38
CA TYR A 172 8.14 12.02 -4.31
C TYR A 172 9.59 11.67 -4.63
N ASN A 173 10.50 12.53 -4.19
CA ASN A 173 11.94 12.35 -4.33
C ASN A 173 12.55 11.77 -3.05
N PHE A 174 13.33 10.73 -3.23
CA PHE A 174 14.18 10.13 -2.22
C PHE A 174 15.65 10.40 -2.58
N VAL A 175 16.48 10.38 -1.56
CA VAL A 175 17.89 10.74 -1.67
C VAL A 175 18.74 9.69 -1.00
N VAL A 176 19.82 9.29 -1.67
CA VAL A 176 20.87 8.42 -1.12
C VAL A 176 22.18 9.17 -1.19
N ALA A 177 22.94 9.20 -0.10
CA ALA A 177 24.24 9.86 -0.04
C ALA A 177 25.39 8.85 -0.06
N ASN A 178 26.51 9.21 -0.69
CA ASN A 178 27.78 8.47 -0.61
C ASN A 178 27.72 6.98 -0.93
N LEU A 179 26.93 6.59 -1.93
CA LEU A 179 26.86 5.20 -2.35
C LEU A 179 28.22 4.72 -2.85
N SER A 180 28.59 3.49 -2.51
CA SER A 180 29.84 2.88 -2.92
C SER A 180 29.90 2.68 -4.43
N SER A 181 31.07 2.33 -4.96
CA SER A 181 31.15 1.97 -6.37
C SER A 181 30.58 0.57 -6.57
N GLY A 182 29.66 0.42 -7.51
CA GLY A 182 29.04 -0.87 -7.76
C GLY A 182 27.87 -0.77 -8.73
N VAL A 183 27.24 -1.92 -9.01
CA VAL A 183 25.90 -1.95 -9.59
C VAL A 183 24.95 -2.14 -8.43
N HIS A 184 24.05 -1.18 -8.24
CA HIS A 184 23.07 -1.18 -7.16
C HIS A 184 21.69 -1.50 -7.72
N ARG A 185 20.94 -2.34 -7.02
CA ARG A 185 19.56 -2.68 -7.32
C ARG A 185 18.65 -1.76 -6.52
N ILE A 186 17.80 -1.03 -7.24
CA ILE A 186 16.84 -0.08 -6.69
C ILE A 186 15.46 -0.71 -6.82
N GLU A 187 14.74 -0.80 -5.71
CA GLU A 187 13.42 -1.40 -5.63
C GLU A 187 12.46 -0.39 -5.00
N LEU A 188 11.46 0.03 -5.76
CA LEU A 188 10.38 0.87 -5.25
C LEU A 188 9.28 -0.04 -4.73
N GLN A 189 9.01 0.08 -3.44
CA GLN A 189 8.00 -0.70 -2.76
C GLN A 189 6.83 0.18 -2.35
N CYS A 190 5.62 -0.39 -2.39
CA CYS A 190 4.46 0.22 -1.77
C CYS A 190 3.84 -0.71 -0.74
N LYS A 191 3.09 -0.12 0.18
CA LYS A 191 2.30 -0.80 1.20
C LYS A 191 0.92 -0.18 1.22
N ILE A 192 -0.10 -1.03 1.28
CA ILE A 192 -1.48 -0.60 1.38
C ILE A 192 -1.98 -0.92 2.78
N GLY A 193 -2.59 0.06 3.43
CA GLY A 193 -3.35 -0.13 4.66
C GLY A 193 -4.82 0.16 4.39
N THR A 194 -5.70 -0.73 4.83
CA THR A 194 -7.15 -0.53 4.78
C THR A 194 -7.74 -0.92 6.13
N ALA A 195 -8.70 -0.13 6.61
CA ALA A 195 -9.47 -0.45 7.81
C ALA A 195 -10.90 0.06 7.67
N SER A 196 -11.86 -0.72 8.15
CA SER A 196 -13.27 -0.35 8.17
C SER A 196 -13.92 -0.83 9.46
N ILE A 197 -14.81 -0.01 10.02
CA ILE A 197 -15.62 -0.29 11.18
C ILE A 197 -17.05 0.10 10.80
N ALA A 198 -17.98 -0.85 10.81
CA ALA A 198 -19.38 -0.58 10.57
C ALA A 198 -20.14 -0.54 11.90
N GLY A 199 -21.04 0.44 12.04
CA GLY A 199 -22.05 0.44 13.07
C GLY A 199 -23.23 -0.46 12.69
N ALA A 200 -24.45 0.07 12.76
CA ALA A 200 -25.66 -0.61 12.29
C ALA A 200 -25.81 -0.62 10.76
N GLY A 201 -25.10 0.26 10.06
CA GLY A 201 -24.97 0.26 8.60
C GLY A 201 -23.83 -0.62 8.06
N THR A 202 -23.12 -0.15 7.04
CA THR A 202 -22.02 -0.87 6.37
C THR A 202 -20.77 0.02 6.26
N SER A 203 -19.60 -0.60 6.06
CA SER A 203 -18.35 0.11 5.83
C SER A 203 -17.41 -0.73 4.96
N SER A 204 -16.69 -0.07 4.04
CA SER A 204 -15.69 -0.69 3.17
C SER A 204 -14.57 0.28 2.84
N ALA A 205 -13.36 -0.23 2.71
CA ALA A 205 -12.19 0.54 2.28
C ALA A 205 -11.36 -0.29 1.30
N MET A 206 -10.94 0.33 0.20
CA MET A 206 -10.05 -0.28 -0.79
C MET A 206 -8.98 0.70 -1.22
N ALA A 207 -7.83 0.18 -1.66
CA ALA A 207 -6.80 0.97 -2.31
C ALA A 207 -6.15 0.19 -3.45
N GLY A 208 -5.56 0.92 -4.39
CA GLY A 208 -4.82 0.35 -5.51
C GLY A 208 -3.71 1.28 -5.99
N VAL A 209 -2.81 0.73 -6.80
CA VAL A 209 -1.72 1.46 -7.46
C VAL A 209 -1.89 1.29 -8.97
N GLY A 210 -2.10 2.41 -9.65
CA GLY A 210 -2.23 2.50 -11.09
C GLY A 210 -0.87 2.50 -11.78
N ARG A 211 -0.71 3.37 -12.78
CA ARG A 211 0.54 3.52 -13.53
C ARG A 211 1.61 4.14 -12.65
N GLY A 212 2.87 3.95 -13.03
CA GLY A 212 3.97 4.51 -12.26
C GLY A 212 5.29 4.56 -12.99
N SER A 213 6.21 5.34 -12.43
CA SER A 213 7.58 5.47 -12.92
C SER A 213 8.55 5.54 -11.74
N LEU A 214 9.66 4.82 -11.86
CA LEU A 214 10.83 4.93 -11.02
C LEU A 214 11.95 5.54 -11.86
N THR A 215 12.49 6.68 -11.43
CA THR A 215 13.63 7.35 -12.09
C THR A 215 14.76 7.48 -11.11
N VAL A 216 15.99 7.19 -11.54
CA VAL A 216 17.19 7.26 -10.70
C VAL A 216 18.24 8.06 -11.44
N GLU A 217 18.75 9.11 -10.79
CA GLU A 217 19.80 9.97 -11.32
C GLU A 217 20.99 10.01 -10.37
N GLN A 218 22.20 9.96 -10.94
CA GLN A 218 23.43 10.24 -10.19
C GLN A 218 23.64 11.74 -10.11
N VAL A 219 23.62 12.26 -8.88
CA VAL A 219 23.83 13.67 -8.60
C VAL A 219 25.12 13.88 -7.82
N ARG A 220 25.56 15.14 -7.77
CA ARG A 220 26.63 15.59 -6.89
C ARG A 220 26.09 16.75 -6.08
N ALA A 221 25.88 16.56 -4.78
CA ALA A 221 25.50 17.66 -3.91
C ALA A 221 26.68 18.61 -3.68
N THR A 222 26.38 19.90 -3.56
CA THR A 222 27.38 20.97 -3.33
C THR A 222 27.54 21.31 -1.85
N ASN A 223 26.78 20.66 -0.97
CA ASN A 223 26.51 21.16 0.38
C ASN A 223 27.70 20.90 1.33
N LEU A 224 28.42 19.79 1.17
CA LEU A 224 29.62 19.43 1.96
C LEU A 224 30.61 18.55 1.16
N PRO A 225 31.86 18.40 1.62
CA PRO A 225 32.85 17.47 1.03
C PRO A 225 32.38 16.01 1.00
N ASP A 226 31.48 15.63 1.92
CA ASP A 226 30.89 14.31 2.06
C ASP A 226 29.40 14.26 1.62
N GLY A 227 28.92 15.17 0.76
CA GLY A 227 27.61 15.02 0.10
C GLY A 227 26.42 15.73 0.78
N ILE A 228 25.29 15.02 0.95
CA ILE A 228 23.97 15.58 1.31
C ILE A 228 23.76 15.64 2.83
N THR A 229 23.23 16.76 3.32
CA THR A 229 22.82 16.93 4.72
C THR A 229 21.37 16.52 4.91
N PHE A 230 21.11 15.57 5.80
CA PHE A 230 19.76 15.25 6.27
C PHE A 230 19.45 16.08 7.51
N LEU A 231 18.37 16.86 7.47
CA LEU A 231 17.86 17.56 8.64
C LEU A 231 17.02 16.56 9.44
N GLN A 232 17.38 16.35 10.71
CA GLN A 232 16.62 15.53 11.66
C GLN A 232 15.80 16.43 12.59
#